data_AF-A0A7C1L023-F1
#
_entry.id   AF-A0A7C1L023-F1
#
_cell.length_a   1.000
_cell.length_b   1.000
_cell.length_c   1.000
_cell.angle_alpha   90.00
_cell.angle_beta   90.00
_cell.angle_gamma   90.00
#
_symmetry.space_group_name_H-M   'P 1'
#
loop_
_entity.id
_entity.type
_entity.pdbx_description
1 polymer ?
#
loop_
_entity_poly.entity_id
_entity_poly.type
_entity_poly.pdbx_seq_one_letter_code
_entity_poly.pdbx_strand_id
1 'polypeptide(L)'
;MEKRELDMYSLEEAVSAILDGTPAKQIARLQKISKNTVKKYRSILESILDEQPSFQRDLSTIMGAFRSIRRQQRYSDNHGWLEINTALVEKLTTKCDNYVRLLQVLQEHGFRGSYSSLQRYVSKSAIIKASFLNPVANKSYADVAKHYGFQIDPCLPGTPEHKGKVESGVKYVKNNFLLLGSFANFTDANRKLQEWNDDIARMRIHGTTRRKPEELFEKYEKEVLGELVLDRLLHNAHKIIIDGKSYRTRL
;
A
#
# COMPACT_ATOMS: atom_id res chain seq x y z
N MET A 1 10.40 10.82 -0.43
CA MET A 1 9.79 10.30 0.82
C MET A 1 9.98 11.34 1.95
N GLU A 2 9.88 12.63 1.63
CA GLU A 2 10.27 13.74 2.54
C GLU A 2 9.09 14.44 3.23
N LYS A 3 7.87 14.29 2.72
CA LYS A 3 6.68 14.97 3.27
C LYS A 3 5.88 14.15 4.32
N ARG A 4 6.45 13.07 4.87
CA ARG A 4 5.82 12.37 6.02
C ARG A 4 6.14 13.02 7.35
N GLU A 5 7.16 13.87 7.37
CA GLU A 5 7.51 14.66 8.52
C GLU A 5 6.73 15.98 8.41
N LEU A 6 5.93 16.27 9.44
CA LEU A 6 5.49 17.64 9.64
C LEU A 6 6.73 18.51 9.69
N ASP A 7 6.73 19.58 8.90
CA ASP A 7 7.73 20.63 9.00
C ASP A 7 7.86 21.01 10.48
N MET A 8 9.10 21.22 10.93
CA MET A 8 9.44 21.42 12.34
C MET A 8 8.54 22.47 13.00
N TYR A 9 8.20 23.52 12.25
CA TYR A 9 7.29 24.60 12.66
C TYR A 9 5.86 24.10 12.94
N SER A 10 5.31 23.22 12.12
CA SER A 10 3.95 22.70 12.32
C SER A 10 3.88 21.65 13.44
N LEU A 11 5.00 21.00 13.78
CA LEU A 11 5.08 20.19 15.00
C LEU A 11 5.05 21.07 16.26
N GLU A 12 5.83 22.15 16.27
CA GLU A 12 5.92 23.07 17.40
C GLU A 12 4.56 23.71 17.71
N GLU A 13 3.87 24.21 16.70
CA GLU A 13 2.52 24.75 16.83
C GLU A 13 1.51 23.70 17.32
N ALA A 14 1.62 22.46 16.85
CA ALA A 14 0.76 21.37 17.30
C ALA A 14 1.02 20.99 18.77
N VAL A 15 2.29 20.98 19.22
CA VAL A 15 2.67 20.67 20.61
C VAL A 15 2.25 21.80 21.54
N SER A 16 2.45 23.06 21.15
CA SER A 16 1.97 24.24 21.90
C SER A 16 0.45 24.15 22.10
N ALA A 17 -0.31 23.90 21.02
CA ALA A 17 -1.76 23.79 21.13
C ALA A 17 -2.22 22.61 22.00
N ILE A 18 -1.43 21.54 22.10
CA ILE A 18 -1.71 20.42 23.03
C ILE A 18 -1.52 20.87 24.48
N LEU A 19 -0.43 21.60 24.79
CA LEU A 19 -0.15 22.14 26.12
C LEU A 19 -1.24 23.13 26.57
N ASP A 20 -1.77 23.92 25.64
CA ASP A 20 -2.88 24.85 25.87
C ASP A 20 -4.24 24.16 26.07
N GLY A 21 -4.28 22.82 26.04
CA GLY A 21 -5.50 22.03 26.24
C GLY A 21 -6.44 21.98 25.03
N THR A 22 -5.98 22.42 23.86
CA THR A 22 -6.83 22.45 22.66
C THR A 22 -7.29 21.04 22.26
N PRO A 23 -8.58 20.82 21.92
CA PRO A 23 -9.06 19.52 21.49
C PRO A 23 -8.38 19.03 20.20
N ALA A 24 -8.03 17.74 20.15
CA ALA A 24 -7.31 17.16 19.00
C ALA A 24 -8.00 17.35 17.64
N LYS A 25 -9.34 17.46 17.61
CA LYS A 25 -10.13 17.71 16.38
C LYS A 25 -9.92 19.13 15.86
N GLN A 26 -9.72 20.10 16.75
CA GLN A 26 -9.48 21.50 16.40
C GLN A 26 -8.04 21.69 15.92
N ILE A 27 -7.07 21.11 16.61
CA ILE A 27 -5.66 21.09 16.17
C ILE A 27 -5.53 20.48 14.77
N ALA A 28 -6.17 19.32 14.54
CA ALA A 28 -6.15 18.65 13.23
C ALA A 28 -6.66 19.54 12.08
N ARG A 29 -7.68 20.37 12.34
CA ARG A 29 -8.25 21.30 11.36
C ARG A 29 -7.33 22.49 11.10
N LEU A 30 -6.82 23.13 12.16
CA LEU A 30 -5.97 24.31 12.07
C LEU A 30 -4.63 23.99 11.39
N GLN A 31 -4.00 22.91 11.85
CA GLN A 31 -2.69 22.47 11.38
C GLN A 31 -2.74 21.60 10.12
N LYS A 32 -3.94 21.31 9.59
CA LYS A 32 -4.16 20.42 8.43
C LYS A 32 -3.47 19.05 8.59
N ILE A 33 -3.47 18.50 9.80
CA ILE A 33 -2.84 17.20 10.14
C ILE A 33 -3.88 16.17 10.56
N SER A 34 -3.55 14.90 10.42
CA SER A 34 -4.48 13.83 10.80
C SER A 34 -4.74 13.82 12.31
N LYS A 35 -5.98 13.54 12.72
CA LYS A 35 -6.35 13.39 14.15
C LYS A 35 -5.49 12.33 14.85
N ASN A 36 -5.07 11.28 14.14
CA ASN A 36 -4.22 10.22 14.68
C ASN A 36 -2.79 10.73 14.93
N THR A 37 -2.28 11.63 14.08
CA THR A 37 -0.99 12.29 14.28
C THR A 37 -1.00 13.14 15.55
N VAL A 38 -2.06 13.93 15.77
CA VAL A 38 -2.21 14.74 16.99
C VAL A 38 -2.24 13.86 18.25
N LYS A 39 -3.00 12.75 18.21
CA LYS A 39 -3.03 11.78 19.31
C LYS A 39 -1.66 11.17 19.61
N LYS A 40 -0.89 10.84 18.56
CA LYS A 40 0.48 10.34 18.71
C LYS A 40 1.36 11.36 19.43
N TYR A 41 1.33 12.62 19.05
CA TYR A 41 2.14 13.66 19.70
C TYR A 41 1.71 13.93 21.14
N ARG A 42 0.41 13.88 21.43
CA ARG A 42 -0.07 13.98 22.82
C ARG A 42 0.50 12.86 23.69
N SER A 43 0.44 11.62 23.22
CA SER A 43 1.00 10.48 23.98
C SER A 43 2.51 10.59 24.19
N ILE A 44 3.27 11.06 23.18
CA ILE A 44 4.71 11.30 23.34
C ILE A 44 4.97 12.43 24.35
N LEU A 45 4.20 13.51 24.29
CA LEU A 45 4.31 14.63 25.21
C LEU A 45 4.00 14.21 26.65
N GLU A 46 2.95 13.42 26.86
CA GLU A 46 2.62 12.83 28.17
C GLU A 46 3.80 12.02 28.70
N SER A 47 4.40 11.12 27.91
CA SER A 47 5.58 10.35 28.34
C SER A 47 6.79 11.23 28.68
N ILE A 48 7.04 12.31 27.93
CA ILE A 48 8.13 13.26 28.22
C ILE A 48 7.87 14.00 29.54
N LEU A 49 6.63 14.44 29.76
CA LEU A 49 6.26 15.19 30.97
C LEU A 49 6.19 14.29 32.20
N ASP A 50 5.83 13.01 32.05
CA ASP A 50 5.89 12.02 33.14
C ASP A 50 7.34 11.78 33.61
N GLU A 51 8.31 11.76 32.69
CA GLU A 51 9.73 11.63 33.03
C GLU A 51 10.34 12.93 33.58
N GLN A 52 9.93 14.08 33.05
CA GLN A 52 10.49 15.40 33.37
C GLN A 52 9.36 16.46 33.48
N PRO A 53 8.67 16.56 34.62
CA PRO A 53 7.56 17.51 34.79
C PRO A 53 7.97 18.99 34.64
N SER A 54 9.26 19.28 34.88
CA SER A 54 9.84 20.62 34.75
C SER A 54 9.82 21.16 33.32
N PHE A 55 9.71 20.30 32.31
CA PHE A 55 9.74 20.69 30.89
C PHE A 55 8.45 21.37 30.44
N GLN A 56 7.37 21.30 31.21
CA GLN A 56 6.06 21.85 30.84
C GLN A 56 6.09 23.36 30.50
N ARG A 57 7.08 24.11 31.01
CA ARG A 57 7.23 25.55 30.78
C ARG A 57 8.26 25.91 29.70
N ASP A 58 8.96 24.94 29.13
CA ASP A 58 10.01 25.16 28.14
C ASP A 58 9.78 24.34 26.86
N LEU A 59 9.16 24.99 25.88
CA LEU A 59 8.87 24.40 24.58
C LEU A 59 10.15 23.99 23.84
N SER A 60 11.26 24.73 23.99
CA SER A 60 12.53 24.41 23.31
C SER A 60 13.09 23.08 23.78
N THR A 61 13.06 22.84 25.09
CA THR A 61 13.51 21.58 25.70
C THR A 61 12.61 20.40 25.34
N ILE A 62 11.27 20.60 25.34
CA ILE A 62 10.31 19.60 24.83
C ILE A 62 10.63 19.25 23.36
N MET A 63 10.85 20.25 22.51
CA MET A 63 11.15 20.04 21.09
C MET A 63 12.51 19.37 20.88
N GLY A 64 13.48 19.57 21.77
CA GLY A 64 14.74 18.83 21.83
C GLY A 64 14.53 17.33 22.10
N ALA A 65 13.71 17.00 23.10
CA ALA A 65 13.34 15.61 23.41
C ALA A 65 12.57 14.94 22.26
N PHE A 66 11.60 15.65 21.66
CA PHE A 66 10.89 15.19 20.47
C PHE A 66 11.84 14.89 19.31
N ARG A 67 12.87 15.72 19.09
CA ARG A 67 13.90 15.48 18.06
C ARG A 67 14.68 14.20 18.34
N SER A 68 15.09 13.97 19.58
CA SER A 68 15.81 12.75 19.98
C SER A 68 14.96 11.49 19.74
N ILE A 69 13.70 11.50 20.21
CA ILE A 69 12.74 10.40 20.04
C ILE A 69 12.46 10.14 18.56
N ARG A 70 12.24 11.19 17.76
CA ARG A 70 12.01 11.05 16.31
C ARG A 70 13.22 10.48 15.58
N ARG A 71 14.44 10.86 15.98
CA ARG A 71 15.67 10.34 15.37
C ARG A 71 15.83 8.84 15.61
N GLN A 72 15.34 8.35 16.74
CA GLN A 72 15.28 6.91 17.07
C GLN A 72 14.10 6.20 16.36
N GLN A 73 12.94 6.85 16.23
CA GLN A 73 11.75 6.34 15.53
C GLN A 73 11.80 6.56 14.00
N ARG A 74 12.91 6.19 13.35
CA ARG A 74 13.08 6.35 11.89
C ARG A 74 12.00 5.62 11.07
N TYR A 75 11.35 4.62 11.67
CA TYR A 75 10.29 3.83 11.07
C TYR A 75 9.06 3.73 11.98
N SER A 76 7.88 3.50 11.39
CA SER A 76 6.68 3.12 12.17
C SER A 76 6.95 1.83 12.94
N ASP A 77 6.41 1.66 14.15
CA ASP A 77 6.63 0.49 15.01
C ASP A 77 6.56 -0.86 14.27
N ASN A 78 5.55 -1.03 13.40
CA ASN A 78 5.41 -2.24 12.58
C ASN A 78 6.55 -2.44 11.58
N HIS A 79 6.97 -1.39 10.89
CA HIS A 79 8.09 -1.46 9.95
C HIS A 79 9.43 -1.57 10.68
N GLY A 80 9.58 -0.89 11.82
CA GLY A 80 10.75 -0.99 12.67
C GLY A 80 10.94 -2.41 13.21
N TRP A 81 9.85 -3.07 13.65
CA TRP A 81 9.91 -4.48 14.06
C TRP A 81 10.39 -5.38 12.92
N LEU A 82 9.87 -5.17 11.70
CA LEU A 82 10.28 -5.97 10.53
C LEU A 82 11.74 -5.74 10.13
N GLU A 83 12.21 -4.50 10.19
CA GLU A 83 13.62 -4.13 9.95
C GLU A 83 14.56 -4.79 10.96
N ILE A 84 14.23 -4.71 12.25
CA ILE A 84 15.01 -5.36 13.32
C ILE A 84 15.06 -6.88 13.10
N ASN A 85 13.96 -7.48 12.64
CA ASN A 85 13.83 -8.92 12.46
C ASN A 85 14.03 -9.38 11.00
N THR A 86 14.76 -8.62 10.18
CA THR A 86 14.91 -8.89 8.74
C THR A 86 15.36 -10.32 8.43
N ALA A 87 16.37 -10.83 9.13
CA ALA A 87 16.87 -12.19 8.92
C ALA A 87 15.80 -13.28 9.18
N LEU A 88 14.95 -13.08 10.21
CA LEU A 88 13.83 -13.97 10.49
C LEU A 88 12.78 -13.88 9.39
N VAL A 89 12.42 -12.67 8.97
CA VAL A 89 11.42 -12.43 7.92
C VAL A 89 11.87 -13.06 6.59
N GLU A 90 13.13 -12.89 6.19
CA GLU A 90 13.69 -13.50 4.98
C GLU A 90 13.68 -15.02 5.06
N LYS A 91 14.12 -15.60 6.18
CA LYS A 91 14.11 -17.05 6.41
C LYS A 91 12.71 -17.65 6.36
N LEU A 92 11.71 -16.95 6.88
CA LEU A 92 10.32 -17.44 6.85
C LEU A 92 9.67 -17.24 5.47
N THR A 93 10.03 -16.15 4.78
CA THR A 93 9.52 -15.87 3.43
C THR A 93 10.01 -16.93 2.43
N THR A 94 11.26 -17.38 2.50
CA THR A 94 11.78 -18.45 1.61
C THR A 94 11.12 -19.81 1.85
N LYS A 95 10.47 -20.00 3.01
CA LYS A 95 9.78 -21.24 3.36
C LYS A 95 8.27 -21.19 3.14
N CYS A 96 7.71 -20.03 2.80
CA CYS A 96 6.27 -19.82 2.78
C CYS A 96 5.84 -18.85 1.67
N ASP A 97 5.20 -19.41 0.63
CA ASP A 97 4.59 -18.61 -0.44
C ASP A 97 3.24 -18.00 -0.02
N ASN A 98 2.67 -18.43 1.12
CA ASN A 98 1.38 -17.95 1.61
C ASN A 98 1.56 -16.84 2.66
N TYR A 99 1.40 -15.58 2.24
CA TYR A 99 1.51 -14.42 3.11
C TYR A 99 0.53 -14.39 4.30
N VAL A 100 -0.62 -15.07 4.21
CA VAL A 100 -1.57 -15.16 5.35
C VAL A 100 -0.98 -16.05 6.44
N ARG A 101 -0.36 -17.17 6.07
CA ARG A 101 0.31 -18.05 7.02
C ARG A 101 1.59 -17.40 7.56
N LEU A 102 2.36 -16.73 6.70
CA LEU A 102 3.52 -15.94 7.12
C LEU A 102 3.14 -14.89 8.17
N LEU A 103 2.02 -14.19 7.97
CA LEU A 103 1.52 -13.22 8.94
C LEU A 103 1.24 -13.85 10.31
N GLN A 104 0.56 -14.99 10.34
CA GLN A 104 0.27 -15.68 11.60
C GLN A 104 1.56 -16.09 12.34
N VAL A 105 2.52 -16.66 11.62
CA VAL A 105 3.81 -17.06 12.21
C VAL A 105 4.58 -15.84 12.71
N LEU A 106 4.60 -14.74 11.97
CA LEU A 106 5.24 -13.51 12.43
C LEU A 106 4.52 -12.91 13.64
N GLN A 107 3.19 -13.00 13.71
CA GLN A 107 2.40 -12.59 14.87
C GLN A 107 2.75 -13.41 16.11
N GLU A 108 2.95 -14.72 15.97
CA GLU A 108 3.44 -15.59 17.05
C GLU A 108 4.84 -15.15 17.54
N HIS A 109 5.67 -14.57 16.66
CA HIS A 109 6.99 -14.02 17.00
C HIS A 109 6.95 -12.56 17.50
N GLY A 110 5.76 -11.95 17.62
CA GLY A 110 5.58 -10.61 18.19
C GLY A 110 5.32 -9.50 17.17
N PHE A 111 5.19 -9.80 15.87
CA PHE A 111 4.77 -8.81 14.88
C PHE A 111 3.31 -8.42 15.08
N ARG A 112 3.03 -7.14 15.36
CA ARG A 112 1.65 -6.63 15.57
C ARG A 112 1.06 -5.93 14.34
N GLY A 113 1.74 -5.98 13.21
CA GLY A 113 1.25 -5.36 11.99
C GLY A 113 0.13 -6.14 11.31
N SER A 114 -0.51 -5.46 10.36
CA SER A 114 -1.50 -6.04 9.45
C SER A 114 -0.85 -6.86 8.33
N TYR A 115 -1.66 -7.68 7.65
CA TYR A 115 -1.30 -8.31 6.38
C TYR A 115 -0.70 -7.31 5.38
N SER A 116 -1.35 -6.15 5.22
CA SER A 116 -0.91 -5.14 4.25
C SER A 116 0.43 -4.51 4.61
N SER A 117 0.76 -4.36 5.90
CA SER A 117 2.09 -3.90 6.33
C SER A 117 3.16 -4.94 6.06
N LEU A 118 2.87 -6.22 6.32
CA LEU A 118 3.79 -7.32 6.00
C LEU A 118 4.03 -7.39 4.50
N GLN A 119 2.96 -7.39 3.71
CA GLN A 119 3.04 -7.42 2.25
C GLN A 119 3.86 -6.24 1.74
N ARG A 120 3.63 -5.01 2.23
CA ARG A 120 4.43 -3.85 1.81
C ARG A 120 5.94 -4.00 2.11
N TYR A 121 6.29 -4.72 3.17
CA TYR A 121 7.68 -4.98 3.55
C TYR A 121 8.31 -6.08 2.70
N VAL A 122 7.63 -7.22 2.60
CA VAL A 122 8.16 -8.44 1.95
C VAL A 122 8.07 -8.33 0.43
N SER A 123 7.03 -7.70 -0.10
CA SER A 123 6.96 -7.31 -1.51
C SER A 123 7.99 -6.22 -1.72
N LYS A 124 9.25 -6.61 -2.01
CA LYS A 124 10.29 -5.70 -2.48
C LYS A 124 9.66 -4.83 -3.55
N SER A 125 9.47 -3.55 -3.25
CA SER A 125 8.71 -2.65 -4.13
C SER A 125 9.29 -2.74 -5.54
N ALA A 126 8.40 -2.89 -6.53
CA ALA A 126 8.77 -2.87 -7.94
C ALA A 126 9.60 -1.62 -8.27
N ILE A 127 9.40 -0.54 -7.50
CA ILE A 127 10.09 0.74 -7.57
C ILE A 127 10.84 1.01 -6.27
N ILE A 128 12.16 1.13 -6.35
CA ILE A 128 13.04 1.53 -5.24
C ILE A 128 12.99 3.04 -5.04
N LYS A 129 13.01 3.82 -6.13
CA LYS A 129 12.89 5.29 -6.11
C LYS A 129 11.91 5.73 -7.18
N ALA A 130 10.78 6.31 -6.77
CA ALA A 130 9.87 6.97 -7.69
C ALA A 130 10.37 8.39 -7.98
N SER A 131 10.56 8.73 -9.26
CA SER A 131 11.06 10.02 -9.73
C SER A 131 10.63 10.20 -11.19
N PHE A 132 10.33 11.44 -11.60
CA PHE A 132 9.98 11.75 -13.00
C PHE A 132 11.17 11.60 -13.94
N LEU A 133 12.35 12.06 -13.52
CA LEU A 133 13.53 12.10 -14.38
C LEU A 133 14.32 10.80 -14.33
N ASN A 134 14.42 10.20 -13.15
CA ASN A 134 15.30 9.07 -12.88
C ASN A 134 14.66 8.08 -11.89
N PRO A 135 13.60 7.36 -12.30
CA PRO A 135 13.01 6.32 -11.49
C PRO A 135 13.99 5.13 -11.37
N VAL A 136 14.10 4.55 -10.18
CA VAL A 136 14.89 3.34 -9.94
C VAL A 136 13.93 2.19 -9.68
N ALA A 137 13.86 1.25 -10.61
CA ALA A 137 13.13 0.01 -10.47
C ALA A 137 13.98 -1.05 -9.78
N ASN A 138 13.33 -2.03 -9.15
CA ASN A 138 13.99 -3.26 -8.74
C ASN A 138 14.54 -3.98 -9.99
N LYS A 139 15.74 -4.57 -9.90
CA LYS A 139 16.39 -5.31 -10.99
C LYS A 139 15.44 -6.31 -11.66
N SER A 140 14.75 -7.15 -10.89
CA SER A 140 13.83 -8.14 -11.46
C SER A 140 12.67 -7.51 -12.22
N TYR A 141 12.18 -6.35 -11.79
CA TYR A 141 11.12 -5.63 -12.49
C TYR A 141 11.64 -4.92 -13.74
N ALA A 142 12.86 -4.38 -13.67
CA ALA A 142 13.55 -3.80 -14.82
C ALA A 142 13.86 -4.85 -15.91
N ASP A 143 14.26 -6.06 -15.50
CA ASP A 143 14.51 -7.18 -16.42
C ASP A 143 13.23 -7.60 -17.15
N VAL A 144 12.10 -7.64 -16.44
CA VAL A 144 10.76 -7.87 -17.03
C VAL A 144 10.40 -6.76 -18.00
N ALA A 145 10.56 -5.49 -17.60
CA ALA A 145 10.28 -4.34 -18.47
C ALA A 145 11.12 -4.36 -19.76
N LYS A 146 12.40 -4.73 -19.65
CA LYS A 146 13.30 -4.91 -20.79
C LYS A 146 12.89 -6.08 -21.67
N HIS A 147 12.53 -7.22 -21.07
CA HIS A 147 12.13 -8.42 -21.80
C HIS A 147 10.83 -8.20 -22.60
N TYR A 148 9.84 -7.55 -22.00
CA TYR A 148 8.54 -7.28 -22.62
C TYR A 148 8.46 -5.93 -23.36
N GLY A 149 9.54 -5.15 -23.38
CA GLY A 149 9.61 -3.90 -24.13
C GLY A 149 8.66 -2.80 -23.63
N PHE A 150 8.34 -2.75 -22.34
CA PHE A 150 7.52 -1.67 -21.77
C PHE A 150 8.33 -0.73 -20.87
N GLN A 151 7.93 0.54 -20.83
CA GLN A 151 8.52 1.53 -19.94
C GLN A 151 7.87 1.51 -18.56
N ILE A 152 8.69 1.54 -17.51
CA ILE A 152 8.23 1.71 -16.14
C ILE A 152 8.10 3.21 -15.85
N ASP A 153 6.88 3.69 -15.68
CA ASP A 153 6.60 5.07 -15.24
C ASP A 153 5.89 5.05 -13.87
N PRO A 154 6.62 5.26 -12.76
CA PRO A 154 6.04 5.18 -11.43
C PRO A 154 5.25 6.44 -11.06
N CYS A 155 4.07 6.26 -10.48
CA CYS A 155 3.33 7.37 -9.90
C CYS A 155 4.15 8.07 -8.80
N LEU A 156 4.07 9.40 -8.75
CA LEU A 156 4.74 10.16 -7.70
C LEU A 156 4.16 9.83 -6.32
N PRO A 157 5.00 9.74 -5.28
CA PRO A 157 4.52 9.64 -3.91
C PRO A 157 3.62 10.83 -3.55
N GLY A 158 2.43 10.56 -3.00
CA GLY A 158 1.52 11.60 -2.54
C GLY A 158 0.70 12.29 -3.64
N THR A 159 0.60 11.68 -4.83
CA THR A 159 -0.27 12.15 -5.92
C THR A 159 -1.42 11.15 -6.15
N PRO A 160 -2.54 11.25 -5.40
CA PRO A 160 -3.67 10.33 -5.55
C PRO A 160 -4.28 10.35 -6.95
N GLU A 161 -4.23 11.51 -7.61
CA GLU A 161 -4.81 11.77 -8.93
C GLU A 161 -4.27 10.80 -10.00
N HIS A 162 -2.98 10.45 -9.93
CA HIS A 162 -2.34 9.55 -10.89
C HIS A 162 -2.89 8.12 -10.83
N LYS A 163 -3.55 7.76 -9.73
CA LYS A 163 -4.05 6.40 -9.48
C LYS A 163 -5.57 6.27 -9.68
N GLY A 164 -6.26 7.35 -10.02
CA GLY A 164 -7.73 7.40 -10.08
C GLY A 164 -8.35 6.37 -11.03
N LYS A 165 -7.74 6.14 -12.21
CA LYS A 165 -8.25 5.18 -13.20
C LYS A 165 -8.19 3.73 -12.70
N VAL A 166 -7.07 3.35 -12.09
CA VAL A 166 -6.87 2.01 -11.51
C VAL A 166 -7.79 1.80 -10.31
N GLU A 167 -7.87 2.78 -9.40
CA GLU A 167 -8.71 2.67 -8.21
C GLU A 167 -10.20 2.60 -8.55
N SER A 168 -10.63 3.33 -9.58
CA SER A 168 -12.01 3.25 -10.08
C SER A 168 -12.33 1.87 -10.65
N GLY A 169 -11.41 1.26 -11.40
CA GLY A 169 -11.56 -0.11 -11.91
C GLY A 169 -11.66 -1.14 -10.79
N VAL A 170 -10.79 -1.06 -9.78
CA VAL A 170 -10.85 -1.94 -8.60
C VAL A 170 -12.16 -1.77 -7.83
N LYS A 171 -12.63 -0.52 -7.66
CA LYS A 171 -13.91 -0.22 -7.01
C LYS A 171 -15.08 -0.83 -7.78
N TYR A 172 -15.05 -0.78 -9.11
CA TYR A 172 -16.07 -1.39 -9.96
C TYR A 172 -16.15 -2.90 -9.74
N VAL A 173 -15.03 -3.62 -9.81
CA VAL A 173 -14.99 -5.08 -9.60
C VAL A 173 -15.48 -5.44 -8.19
N LYS A 174 -15.01 -4.73 -7.15
CA LYS A 174 -15.42 -5.00 -5.76
C LYS A 174 -16.93 -4.86 -5.55
N ASN A 175 -17.52 -3.80 -6.07
CA ASN A 175 -18.92 -3.48 -5.81
C ASN A 175 -19.90 -4.26 -6.69
N ASN A 176 -19.48 -4.73 -7.87
CA ASN A 176 -20.38 -5.38 -8.83
C ASN A 176 -20.17 -6.89 -8.90
N PHE A 177 -18.92 -7.37 -8.81
CA PHE A 177 -18.62 -8.79 -8.88
C PHE A 177 -18.50 -9.42 -7.49
N LEU A 178 -17.64 -8.87 -6.63
CA LEU A 178 -17.34 -9.51 -5.34
C LEU A 178 -18.47 -9.35 -4.31
N LEU A 179 -19.15 -8.21 -4.28
CA LEU A 179 -20.22 -7.96 -3.30
C LEU A 179 -21.44 -8.86 -3.51
N LEU A 180 -21.71 -9.27 -4.76
CA LEU A 180 -22.90 -10.04 -5.13
C LEU A 180 -22.59 -11.53 -5.35
N GLY A 181 -21.32 -11.92 -5.29
CA GLY A 181 -20.87 -13.27 -5.60
C GLY A 181 -20.76 -14.17 -4.36
N SER A 182 -21.37 -15.35 -4.42
CA SER A 182 -21.00 -16.49 -3.58
C SER A 182 -20.10 -17.45 -4.36
N PHE A 183 -18.99 -17.86 -3.74
CA PHE A 183 -17.96 -18.67 -4.39
C PHE A 183 -17.71 -19.92 -3.57
N ALA A 184 -17.78 -21.09 -4.22
CA ALA A 184 -17.53 -22.35 -3.54
C ALA A 184 -16.03 -22.59 -3.29
N ASN A 185 -15.18 -22.14 -4.20
CA ASN A 185 -13.72 -22.22 -4.15
C ASN A 185 -13.10 -21.25 -5.16
N PHE A 186 -11.77 -21.16 -5.20
CA PHE A 186 -11.05 -20.27 -6.12
C PHE A 186 -11.26 -20.61 -7.60
N THR A 187 -11.38 -21.90 -7.94
CA THR A 187 -11.65 -22.32 -9.33
C THR A 187 -13.01 -21.82 -9.79
N ASP A 188 -14.04 -21.97 -8.96
CA ASP A 188 -15.38 -21.43 -9.20
C ASP A 188 -15.37 -19.90 -9.28
N ALA A 189 -14.60 -19.23 -8.41
CA ALA A 189 -14.44 -17.78 -8.43
C ALA A 189 -13.79 -17.29 -9.73
N ASN A 190 -12.72 -17.94 -10.19
CA ASN A 190 -12.02 -17.58 -11.42
C ASN A 190 -12.93 -17.79 -12.65
N ARG A 191 -13.68 -18.90 -12.70
CA ARG A 191 -14.65 -19.17 -13.77
C ARG A 191 -15.74 -18.11 -13.81
N LYS A 192 -16.40 -17.84 -12.68
CA LYS A 192 -17.45 -16.81 -12.57
C LYS A 192 -16.92 -15.41 -12.89
N LEU A 193 -15.68 -15.11 -12.50
CA LEU A 193 -15.04 -13.83 -12.82
C LEU A 193 -14.84 -13.67 -14.32
N GLN A 194 -14.42 -14.74 -15.00
CA GLN A 194 -14.25 -14.73 -16.45
C GLN A 194 -15.58 -14.52 -17.16
N GLU A 195 -16.60 -15.30 -16.82
CA GLU A 195 -17.97 -15.16 -17.35
C GLU A 195 -18.51 -13.73 -17.14
N TRP A 196 -18.40 -13.21 -15.92
CA TRP A 196 -18.82 -11.84 -15.61
C TRP A 196 -18.03 -10.79 -16.39
N ASN A 197 -16.73 -10.99 -16.59
CA ASN A 197 -15.91 -10.04 -17.31
C ASN A 197 -16.31 -9.99 -18.80
N ASP A 198 -16.54 -11.15 -19.40
CA ASP A 198 -16.86 -11.30 -20.82
C ASP A 198 -18.28 -10.81 -21.13
N ASP A 199 -19.25 -11.16 -20.28
CA ASP A 199 -20.66 -10.83 -20.53
C ASP A 199 -21.06 -9.43 -20.03
N ILE A 200 -20.42 -8.93 -18.97
CA ILE A 200 -20.86 -7.70 -18.28
C ILE A 200 -19.80 -6.61 -18.34
N ALA A 201 -18.57 -6.88 -17.85
CA ALA A 201 -17.59 -5.82 -17.67
C ALA A 201 -17.09 -5.23 -19.00
N ARG A 202 -16.83 -6.08 -19.99
CA ARG A 202 -16.39 -5.72 -21.35
C ARG A 202 -17.53 -5.13 -22.21
N MET A 203 -18.76 -5.58 -21.97
CA MET A 203 -19.94 -5.24 -22.79
C MET A 203 -20.75 -4.03 -22.29
N ARG A 204 -20.47 -3.53 -21.09
CA ARG A 204 -21.14 -2.35 -20.52
C ARG A 204 -20.85 -1.07 -21.32
N ILE A 205 -21.77 -0.13 -21.32
CA ILE A 205 -21.50 1.23 -21.79
C ILE A 205 -20.70 1.97 -20.70
N HIS A 206 -19.46 2.35 -21.00
CA HIS A 206 -18.61 3.04 -20.03
C HIS A 206 -19.05 4.49 -19.83
N GLY A 207 -19.09 4.96 -18.58
CA GLY A 207 -19.58 6.32 -18.25
C GLY A 207 -18.79 7.45 -18.91
N THR A 208 -17.46 7.32 -18.99
CA THR A 208 -16.58 8.34 -19.61
C THR A 208 -16.57 8.28 -21.14
N THR A 209 -16.35 7.11 -21.74
CA THR A 209 -16.19 6.98 -23.20
C THR A 209 -17.51 6.78 -23.94
N ARG A 210 -18.62 6.53 -23.20
CA ARG A 210 -19.96 6.26 -23.73
C ARG A 210 -20.02 5.11 -24.75
N ARG A 211 -18.99 4.26 -24.77
CA ARG A 211 -18.85 3.10 -25.67
C ARG A 211 -18.55 1.85 -24.85
N LYS A 212 -18.66 0.68 -25.50
CA LYS A 212 -18.30 -0.58 -24.88
C LYS A 212 -16.76 -0.71 -24.79
N PRO A 213 -16.18 -1.07 -23.64
CA PRO A 213 -14.76 -1.35 -23.53
C PRO A 213 -14.25 -2.34 -24.59
N GLU A 214 -14.99 -3.41 -24.86
CA GLU A 214 -14.62 -4.41 -25.87
C GLU A 214 -14.46 -3.80 -27.27
N GLU A 215 -15.38 -2.93 -27.64
CA GLU A 215 -15.37 -2.26 -28.94
C GLU A 215 -14.17 -1.32 -29.10
N LEU A 216 -13.81 -0.60 -28.03
CA LEU A 216 -12.63 0.27 -28.03
C LEU A 216 -11.34 -0.54 -28.07
N PHE A 217 -11.29 -1.66 -27.34
CA PHE A 217 -10.16 -2.56 -27.32
C PHE A 217 -9.89 -3.15 -28.71
N GLU A 218 -10.89 -3.78 -29.32
CA GLU A 218 -10.75 -4.41 -30.64
C GLU A 218 -10.44 -3.40 -31.75
N LYS A 219 -11.02 -2.19 -31.70
CA LYS A 219 -10.87 -1.20 -32.76
C LYS A 219 -9.59 -0.36 -32.69
N TYR A 220 -9.06 -0.11 -31.50
CA TYR A 220 -7.95 0.84 -31.33
C TYR A 220 -6.80 0.32 -30.48
N GLU A 221 -7.07 -0.40 -29.39
CA GLU A 221 -6.02 -0.78 -28.45
C GLU A 221 -5.26 -2.04 -28.91
N LYS A 222 -5.96 -3.00 -29.52
CA LYS A 222 -5.39 -4.31 -29.89
C LYS A 222 -4.23 -4.21 -30.86
N GLU A 223 -4.32 -3.35 -31.86
CA GLU A 223 -3.27 -3.19 -32.89
C GLU A 223 -2.05 -2.41 -32.38
N VAL A 224 -2.20 -1.57 -31.34
CA VAL A 224 -1.11 -0.78 -30.76
C VAL A 224 -0.47 -1.45 -29.54
N LEU A 225 -1.07 -2.53 -29.02
CA LEU A 225 -0.42 -3.40 -28.07
C LEU A 225 0.72 -4.12 -28.80
N GLY A 226 1.95 -3.93 -28.32
CA GLY A 226 3.12 -4.56 -28.92
C GLY A 226 2.93 -6.08 -29.06
N GLU A 227 3.57 -6.67 -30.07
CA GLU A 227 3.66 -8.13 -30.19
C GLU A 227 4.18 -8.67 -28.87
N LEU A 228 3.29 -9.28 -28.08
CA LEU A 228 3.65 -10.02 -26.89
C LEU A 228 4.54 -11.15 -27.40
N VAL A 229 5.86 -10.97 -27.27
CA VAL A 229 6.86 -11.98 -27.62
C VAL A 229 6.33 -13.31 -27.11
N LEU A 230 6.07 -14.20 -28.07
CA LEU A 230 5.46 -15.54 -28.11
C LEU A 230 5.12 -16.30 -26.80
N ASP A 231 5.78 -16.01 -25.69
CA ASP A 231 5.71 -16.71 -24.42
C ASP A 231 4.34 -16.61 -23.71
N ARG A 232 3.62 -15.50 -23.91
CA ARG A 232 2.27 -15.30 -23.30
C ARG A 232 1.18 -16.13 -23.98
N LEU A 233 1.32 -16.41 -25.29
CA LEU A 233 0.41 -17.28 -26.05
C LEU A 233 0.67 -18.76 -25.77
N LEU A 234 1.93 -19.13 -25.55
CA LEU A 234 2.32 -20.51 -25.19
C LEU A 234 1.91 -20.89 -23.76
N HIS A 235 1.81 -19.94 -22.82
CA HIS A 235 1.61 -20.22 -21.39
C HIS A 235 0.35 -19.61 -20.73
N ASN A 236 -0.65 -19.13 -21.48
CA ASN A 236 -1.97 -18.69 -20.95
C ASN A 236 -1.96 -17.61 -19.84
N ALA A 237 -1.00 -16.67 -19.85
CA ALA A 237 -0.83 -15.70 -18.74
C ALA A 237 -1.89 -14.57 -18.66
N HIS A 238 -2.90 -14.56 -19.53
CA HIS A 238 -4.09 -13.69 -19.42
C HIS A 238 -5.12 -14.23 -18.41
N LYS A 239 -4.98 -15.49 -17.98
CA LYS A 239 -5.69 -16.00 -16.81
C LYS A 239 -4.98 -15.49 -15.57
N ILE A 240 -5.57 -14.52 -14.88
CA ILE A 240 -5.27 -14.29 -13.47
C ILE A 240 -5.83 -15.52 -12.73
N ILE A 241 -5.01 -16.56 -12.61
CA ILE A 241 -5.31 -17.68 -11.74
C ILE A 241 -5.00 -17.18 -10.33
N ILE A 242 -6.04 -16.87 -9.56
CA ILE A 242 -5.87 -16.74 -8.11
C ILE A 242 -5.61 -18.16 -7.60
N ASP A 243 -4.34 -18.54 -7.55
CA ASP A 243 -3.89 -19.85 -7.05
C ASP A 243 -3.94 -19.86 -5.53
N GLY A 244 -5.16 -19.93 -5.00
CA GLY A 244 -5.38 -20.33 -3.62
C GLY A 244 -5.47 -21.84 -3.57
N LYS A 245 -4.36 -22.55 -3.38
CA LYS A 245 -4.45 -23.94 -2.91
C LYS A 245 -5.20 -23.91 -1.58
N SER A 246 -6.42 -24.43 -1.56
CA SER A 246 -7.19 -24.64 -0.33
C SER A 246 -6.38 -25.58 0.55
N TYR A 247 -5.88 -25.09 1.68
CA TYR A 247 -5.16 -25.87 2.70
C TYR A 247 -6.07 -26.81 3.50
N ARG A 248 -7.37 -26.86 3.18
CA ARG A 248 -8.25 -27.93 3.65
C ARG A 248 -8.25 -29.06 2.64
N THR A 249 -7.38 -30.04 2.88
CA THR A 249 -7.59 -31.41 2.42
C THR A 249 -8.96 -31.84 2.95
N ARG A 250 -9.92 -32.09 2.06
CA ARG A 250 -11.13 -32.82 2.45
C ARG A 250 -10.69 -34.25 2.75
N LEU A 251 -10.95 -34.70 3.98
CA LEU A 251 -11.12 -36.12 4.27
C LEU A 251 -12.31 -36.65 3.48
#